data_AF-A0A1V5K4N6-F1
#
_entry.id   AF-A0A1V5K4N6-F1
#
_cell.length_a   1.000
_cell.length_b   1.000
_cell.length_c   1.000
_cell.angle_alpha   90.00
_cell.angle_beta   90.00
_cell.angle_gamma   90.00
#
_symmetry.space_group_name_H-M   'P 1'
#
loop_
_entity.id
_entity.type
_entity.pdbx_description
1 polymer ?
#
loop_
_entity_poly.entity_id
_entity_poly.type
_entity_poly.pdbx_seq_one_letter_code
_entity_poly.pdbx_strand_id
1 'polypeptide(L)' 'METINNIELKDEKTYPDEKVLQGILGKSYIAYSSLIELFNNNEMIHEWRYYRDGKAWFARFRKRNAQ' A
#
# COMPACT_ATOMS: atom_id res chain seq x y z
N MET A 1 0.38 15.91 18.53
CA MET A 1 0.71 14.47 18.44
C MET A 1 1.62 14.32 17.24
N GLU A 2 2.91 14.09 17.46
CA GLU A 2 3.84 13.77 16.38
C GLU A 2 3.58 12.32 15.96
N THR A 3 2.87 12.12 14.87
CA THR A 3 2.81 10.80 14.22
C THR A 3 4.20 10.52 13.66
N ILE A 4 4.92 9.62 14.31
CA ILE A 4 6.22 9.12 13.87
C ILE A 4 5.99 8.31 12.57
N ASN A 5 5.90 9.01 11.44
CA ASN A 5 5.74 8.43 10.11
C ASN A 5 7.11 7.94 9.60
N ASN A 6 7.73 6.98 10.29
CA ASN A 6 9.02 6.41 9.84
C ASN A 6 8.86 5.38 8.71
N ILE A 7 7.64 5.25 8.17
CA ILE A 7 7.19 4.27 7.17
C ILE A 7 6.69 5.07 5.96
N GLU A 8 7.59 5.77 5.28
CA GLU A 8 7.26 6.57 4.11
C GLU A 8 7.97 6.00 2.88
N LEU A 9 7.18 5.53 1.91
CA LEU A 9 7.65 5.10 0.60
C LEU A 9 7.93 6.34 -0.26
N LYS A 10 9.14 6.89 -0.11
CA LYS A 10 9.54 8.15 -0.79
C LYS A 10 10.22 7.95 -2.14
N ASP A 11 10.70 6.74 -2.40
CA ASP A 11 11.53 6.45 -3.56
C ASP A 11 10.66 6.07 -4.77
N GLU A 12 10.66 6.89 -5.82
CA GLU A 12 9.84 6.63 -7.01
C GLU A 12 10.29 5.40 -7.81
N LYS A 13 11.56 4.99 -7.65
CA LYS A 13 12.13 3.84 -8.37
C LYS A 13 11.88 2.55 -7.62
N THR A 14 11.56 2.64 -6.34
CA THR A 14 11.22 1.49 -5.51
C THR A 14 9.71 1.31 -5.50
N TYR A 15 9.23 0.38 -6.31
CA TYR A 15 7.82 0.01 -6.26
C TYR A 15 7.52 -0.62 -4.88
N PRO A 16 6.40 -0.27 -4.21
CA PRO A 16 6.01 -0.86 -2.94
C PRO A 16 5.45 -2.27 -3.14
N ASP A 17 6.33 -3.19 -3.54
CA ASP A 17 6.03 -4.61 -3.62
C ASP A 17 5.95 -5.23 -2.23
N GLU A 18 5.48 -6.48 -2.18
CA GLU A 18 5.32 -7.23 -0.94
C GLU A 18 6.59 -7.28 -0.08
N LYS A 19 7.79 -7.40 -0.67
CA LYS A 19 9.05 -7.43 0.10
C LYS A 19 9.35 -6.09 0.73
N VAL A 20 9.12 -5.00 0.00
CA VAL A 20 9.31 -3.63 0.51
C VAL A 20 8.32 -3.37 1.64
N LEU A 21 7.04 -3.67 1.42
CA LEU A 21 6.00 -3.52 2.44
C LEU A 21 6.24 -4.40 3.65
N GLN A 22 6.70 -5.64 3.48
CA GLN A 22 7.06 -6.55 4.57
C GLN A 22 8.25 -6.04 5.36
N GLY A 23 9.28 -5.50 4.69
CA GLY A 23 10.44 -4.91 5.35
C GLY A 23 10.08 -3.71 6.21
N ILE A 24 9.13 -2.90 5.75
CA ILE A 24 8.71 -1.67 6.45
C ILE A 24 7.68 -1.97 7.56
N LEU A 25 6.68 -2.81 7.28
CA LEU A 25 5.61 -3.15 8.22
C LEU A 25 6.02 -4.25 9.21
N GLY A 26 7.04 -5.05 8.89
CA GLY A 26 7.53 -6.14 9.72
C GLY A 26 6.42 -7.11 10.13
N LYS A 27 6.19 -7.25 11.44
CA LYS A 27 5.14 -8.13 11.99
C LYS A 27 3.72 -7.69 11.61
N SER A 28 3.51 -6.39 11.38
CA SER A 28 2.21 -5.84 10.97
C SER A 28 1.88 -6.13 9.51
N TYR A 29 2.85 -6.63 8.72
CA TYR A 29 2.61 -7.06 7.34
C TYR A 29 1.54 -8.14 7.24
N ILE A 30 1.42 -9.02 8.24
CA ILE A 30 0.39 -10.06 8.28
C ILE A 30 -1.01 -9.44 8.25
N ALA A 31 -1.23 -8.37 9.03
CA ALA A 31 -2.51 -7.67 9.03
C ALA A 31 -2.79 -6.96 7.69
N TYR A 32 -1.76 -6.39 7.06
CA TYR A 32 -1.87 -5.81 5.73
C TYR A 32 -2.23 -6.88 4.67
N SER A 33 -1.56 -8.04 4.70
CA SER A 33 -1.85 -9.16 3.80
C SER A 33 -3.30 -9.63 3.92
N SER A 34 -3.79 -9.83 5.16
CA SER A 34 -5.20 -10.21 5.38
C SER A 34 -6.18 -9.14 4.88
N LEU A 35 -5.82 -7.86 4.97
CA LEU A 35 -6.63 -6.78 4.40
C LEU A 35 -6.66 -6.82 2.86
N ILE A 36 -5.52 -7.06 2.21
CA ILE A 36 -5.45 -7.23 0.76
C ILE A 36 -6.23 -8.45 0.30
N GLU A 37 -6.12 -9.58 1.00
CA GLU A 37 -6.93 -10.77 0.73
C GLU A 37 -8.42 -10.49 0.87
N LEU A 38 -8.83 -9.76 1.90
CA LEU A 38 -10.21 -9.33 2.07
C LEU A 38 -10.68 -8.48 0.88
N PHE A 39 -9.87 -7.53 0.42
CA PHE A 39 -10.19 -6.73 -0.76
C PHE A 39 -10.27 -7.58 -2.03
N ASN A 40 -9.34 -8.49 -2.25
CA ASN A 40 -9.35 -9.41 -3.38
C ASN A 40 -10.62 -10.29 -3.38
N ASN A 41 -11.03 -10.79 -2.22
CA ASN A 41 -12.28 -11.55 -2.05
C ASN A 41 -13.53 -10.72 -2.34
N ASN A 42 -13.46 -9.40 -2.13
CA ASN A 42 -14.52 -8.44 -2.48
C ASN A 42 -14.42 -7.94 -3.93
N GLU A 43 -13.65 -8.64 -4.77
CA GLU A 43 -13.39 -8.25 -6.16
C GLU A 43 -12.85 -6.81 -6.26
N MET A 44 -12.05 -6.38 -5.29
CA MET A 44 -11.38 -5.08 -5.31
C MET A 44 -9.95 -5.25 -5.80
N ILE A 45 -9.55 -4.38 -6.71
CA ILE A 45 -8.21 -4.29 -7.27
C ILE A 45 -7.49 -3.17 -6.52
N HIS A 46 -6.25 -3.41 -6.12
CA HIS A 46 -5.38 -2.38 -5.59
C HIS A 46 -4.30 -2.02 -6.62
N GLU A 47 -4.07 -0.72 -6.81
CA GLU A 47 -3.02 -0.20 -7.68
C GLU A 47 -2.18 0.80 -6.90
N TRP A 48 -0.86 0.75 -7.09
CA TRP A 48 0.05 1.72 -6.50
C TRP A 48 0.31 2.86 -7.46
N ARG A 49 0.16 4.09 -6.98
CA ARG A 49 0.48 5.29 -7.76
C ARG A 49 1.44 6.18 -7.00
N TYR A 50 2.53 6.54 -7.65
CA TYR A 50 3.48 7.51 -7.11
C TYR A 50 3.01 8.94 -7.38
N TYR A 51 2.93 9.74 -6.33
CA TYR A 51 2.65 11.17 -6.41
C TYR A 51 3.95 11.94 -6.26
N ARG A 52 4.34 12.65 -7.32
CA ARG A 52 5.58 13.44 -7.36
C ARG A 52 5.54 14.64 -6.42
N ASP A 53 4.36 15.22 -6.23
CA ASP A 53 4.16 16.43 -5.41
C ASP A 53 4.41 16.15 -3.92
N GLY A 54 3.86 15.04 -3.42
CA GLY A 54 4.08 14.56 -2.05
C GLY A 54 5.27 13.61 -1.90
N LYS A 55 5.98 13.29 -2.99
CA LYS A 55 7.02 12.24 -3.08
C LYS A 55 6.63 10.98 -2.30
N ALA A 56 5.44 10.45 -2.60
CA ALA A 56 4.86 9.36 -1.82
C ALA A 56 4.09 8.40 -2.72
N TRP A 57 4.18 7.12 -2.39
CA TRP A 57 3.33 6.08 -2.96
C TRP A 57 2.00 5.99 -2.23
N PHE A 58 0.91 6.01 -3.00
CA PHE A 58 -0.43 5.79 -2.47
C PHE A 58 -1.03 4.52 -3.07
N ALA A 59 -1.54 3.64 -2.19
CA ALA A 59 -2.36 2.51 -2.58
C ALA A 59 -3.77 3.00 -2.90
N ARG A 60 -4.22 2.80 -4.14
CA ARG A 60 -5.58 3.09 -4.57
C ARG A 60 -6.35 1.79 -4.72
N PHE A 61 -7.40 1.65 -3.94
CA PHE A 61 -8.33 0.51 -4.04
C PHE A 61 -9.51 0.90 -4.91
N ARG A 62 -9.92 0.01 -5.83
CA ARG A 62 -11.12 0.16 -6.65
C ARG A 62 -11.86 -1.16 -6.73
N LYS A 63 -13.18 -1.14 -6.82
CA LYS A 63 -13.94 -2.35 -7.18
C LYS A 63 -13.70 -2.68 -8.65
N ARG A 64 -13.52 -3.96 -8.95
CA ARG A 64 -13.38 -4.52 -10.31
C ARG A 64 -14.60 -4.21 -11.17
N ASN A 65 -15.77 -4.12 -10.55
CA ASN A 65 -17.04 -3.80 -11.19
C ASN A 65 -17.73 -2.65 -10.43
N ALA A 66 -17.29 -1.41 -10.65
CA ALA A 66 -18.16 -0.26 -10.42
C ALA A 66 -18.87 0.04 -11.75
N GLN A 67 -19.91 -0.75 -12.06
CA GLN A 67 -20.94 -0.36 -13.01
C GLN A 67 -22.02 0.42 -12.28
#